data_AF-A0A9W7Y3K9-F1
#
_entry.id   AF-A0A9W7Y3K9-F1
#
_cell.length_a   1.000
_cell.length_b   1.000
_cell.length_c   1.000
_cell.angle_alpha   90.00
_cell.angle_beta   90.00
_cell.angle_gamma   90.00
#
_symmetry.space_group_name_H-M   'P 1'
#
loop_
_entity.id
_entity.type
_entity.pdbx_description
1 polymer ?
#
loop_
_entity_poly.entity_id
_entity_poly.type
_entity_poly.pdbx_seq_one_letter_code
_entity_poly.pdbx_strand_id
1 'polypeptide(L)'
;MALHVIRASYDWLASLTWYVPPSHEPSSHHYYYSHHQLLPADAAAAAAASPPSKQHVLTWKNVGIAALLLGFNVALSAWFRLGLSRGIIVSAVRCVVQLTVLGMVLNQIFLTQNPVYIFGMASVLGVLSAFEVTYWRAKRRFPRMYLGTLVSIMGSALLVALFGNGYSLARTPAYSAVEFIPTIGMLFGNCMIGVSIGMNSVIESLDTHRDRAEAMLCFGASRWELTRPIVVKALRQALMPTITNMGITGLISIPGVMTGWILGGADVLQAARYQQIILFMISASTASSSLLCVVFCASVLVDKASRLRLELLEDAGSRAADAALAAKSPGMVSKSASRMALLRLGCRPKSELYLASPSSSSSSPNTTGRSDTLLNSRSLATLATLDSRLASLERQQTDTTLLHQADTPLLHQADDASSVRRRAQGM
;
A
#
# COMPACT_ATOMS: atom_id res chain seq x y z
N MET A 1 -22.98 -21.13 -14.57
CA MET A 1 -22.67 -19.72 -14.90
C MET A 1 -21.15 -19.48 -15.03
N ALA A 2 -20.32 -19.85 -14.05
CA ALA A 2 -18.84 -19.73 -14.15
C ALA A 2 -18.21 -20.53 -15.31
N LEU A 3 -18.69 -21.76 -15.58
CA LEU A 3 -18.23 -22.57 -16.72
C LEU A 3 -18.63 -21.99 -18.09
N HIS A 4 -19.75 -21.26 -18.16
CA HIS A 4 -20.15 -20.56 -19.39
C HIS A 4 -19.29 -19.33 -19.64
N VAL A 5 -18.84 -18.64 -18.59
CA VAL A 5 -17.90 -17.50 -18.70
C VAL A 5 -16.52 -18.00 -19.14
N ILE A 6 -16.06 -19.13 -18.61
CA ILE A 6 -14.77 -19.74 -19.03
C ILE A 6 -14.84 -20.21 -20.48
N ARG A 7 -15.94 -20.85 -20.89
CA ARG A 7 -16.12 -21.32 -22.27
C ARG A 7 -16.27 -20.16 -23.26
N ALA A 8 -17.02 -19.12 -22.90
CA ALA A 8 -17.10 -17.89 -23.70
C ALA A 8 -15.75 -17.17 -23.80
N SER A 9 -14.91 -17.21 -22.77
CA SER A 9 -13.55 -16.68 -22.81
C SER A 9 -12.64 -17.50 -23.71
N TYR A 10 -12.80 -18.83 -23.73
CA TYR A 10 -12.05 -19.74 -24.59
C TYR A 10 -12.46 -19.63 -26.05
N ASP A 11 -13.77 -19.50 -26.33
CA ASP A 11 -14.31 -19.32 -27.68
C ASP A 11 -13.96 -17.92 -28.24
N TRP A 12 -13.90 -16.90 -27.37
CA TRP A 12 -13.38 -15.57 -27.73
C TRP A 12 -11.88 -15.58 -28.03
N LEU A 13 -11.07 -16.31 -27.24
CA LEU A 13 -9.65 -16.54 -27.52
C LEU A 13 -9.40 -17.34 -28.81
N ALA A 14 -10.26 -18.31 -29.13
CA ALA A 14 -10.21 -19.07 -30.38
C ALA A 14 -10.66 -18.23 -31.59
N SER A 15 -11.50 -17.20 -31.40
CA SER A 15 -11.88 -16.25 -32.45
C SER A 15 -10.82 -15.18 -32.75
N LEU A 16 -9.80 -15.07 -31.89
CA LEU A 16 -8.66 -14.15 -32.04
C LEU A 16 -7.45 -14.77 -32.78
N THR A 17 -7.50 -16.06 -33.15
CA THR A 17 -6.52 -16.64 -34.08
C THR A 17 -6.83 -16.19 -35.50
N TRP A 18 -6.51 -14.93 -35.79
CA TRP A 18 -6.35 -14.48 -37.16
C TRP A 18 -5.17 -15.22 -37.79
N TYR A 19 -5.49 -15.95 -38.86
CA TYR A 19 -4.53 -16.45 -39.83
C TYR A 19 -3.75 -15.26 -40.41
N VAL A 20 -2.50 -15.10 -39.97
CA VAL A 20 -1.54 -14.16 -40.56
C VAL A 20 -0.86 -14.90 -41.72
N PRO A 21 -1.09 -14.51 -42.98
CA PRO A 21 -0.37 -15.10 -44.11
C PRO A 21 1.13 -14.74 -44.00
N PRO A 22 2.05 -15.59 -44.48
CA PRO A 22 3.48 -15.36 -44.34
C PRO A 22 3.91 -14.26 -45.31
N SER A 23 3.94 -13.01 -44.85
CA SER A 23 4.62 -11.93 -45.59
C SER A 23 6.07 -11.90 -45.13
N HIS A 24 6.91 -12.45 -46.00
CA HIS A 24 8.36 -12.38 -46.01
C HIS A 24 8.96 -11.16 -45.30
N GLU A 25 9.76 -11.45 -44.26
CA GLU A 25 10.91 -10.63 -43.86
C GLU A 25 11.85 -10.44 -45.08
N PRO A 26 12.56 -9.29 -45.15
CA PRO A 26 13.81 -9.21 -44.40
C PRO A 26 13.94 -7.96 -43.54
N SER A 27 14.47 -8.23 -42.36
CA SER A 27 14.99 -7.35 -41.34
C SER A 27 16.20 -6.54 -41.81
N SER A 28 16.32 -5.29 -41.36
CA SER A 28 17.40 -4.81 -40.46
C SER A 28 17.64 -3.30 -40.56
N HIS A 29 17.57 -2.60 -39.41
CA HIS A 29 18.64 -1.68 -39.03
C HIS A 29 19.34 -2.30 -37.82
N HIS A 30 20.58 -2.71 -38.10
CA HIS A 30 21.45 -3.58 -37.33
C HIS A 30 22.17 -2.87 -36.18
N TYR A 31 22.39 -3.63 -35.10
CA TYR A 31 23.76 -3.97 -34.72
C TYR A 31 24.01 -5.45 -35.09
N TYR A 32 24.85 -5.63 -36.12
CA TYR A 32 25.58 -6.79 -36.63
C TYR A 32 24.99 -8.22 -36.58
N TYR A 33 24.51 -8.69 -37.75
CA TYR A 33 25.06 -9.89 -38.39
C TYR A 33 25.54 -9.54 -39.80
N SER A 34 26.81 -9.79 -40.08
CA SER A 34 27.40 -9.81 -41.41
C SER A 34 26.76 -10.90 -42.26
N HIS A 35 26.03 -10.53 -43.32
CA HIS A 35 26.04 -11.17 -44.65
C HIS A 35 25.18 -10.34 -45.63
N HIS A 36 25.71 -10.13 -46.83
CA HIS A 36 25.15 -9.36 -47.93
C HIS A 36 23.70 -9.72 -48.30
N GLN A 37 22.79 -8.73 -48.36
CA GLN A 37 21.70 -8.71 -49.35
C GLN A 37 21.16 -7.29 -49.56
N LEU A 38 21.16 -6.86 -50.81
CA LEU A 38 20.78 -5.53 -51.30
C LEU A 38 19.26 -5.32 -51.19
N LEU A 39 18.80 -4.41 -50.32
CA LEU A 39 17.42 -3.91 -50.32
C LEU A 39 17.31 -2.71 -51.30
N PRO A 40 16.28 -2.67 -52.18
CA PRO A 40 16.17 -1.68 -53.25
C PRO A 40 15.78 -0.27 -52.72
N ALA A 41 16.41 0.77 -53.30
CA ALA A 41 16.42 2.16 -52.83
C ALA A 41 15.05 2.87 -52.80
N ASP A 42 14.07 2.27 -53.46
CA ASP A 42 12.71 2.75 -53.71
C ASP A 42 11.79 2.58 -52.49
N ALA A 43 12.02 1.57 -51.64
CA ALA A 43 11.26 1.38 -50.40
C ALA A 43 11.65 2.40 -49.31
N ALA A 44 12.93 2.80 -49.26
CA ALA A 44 13.43 3.81 -48.33
C ALA A 44 12.91 5.22 -48.69
N ALA A 45 12.75 5.52 -49.98
CA ALA A 45 12.18 6.79 -50.45
C ALA A 45 10.67 6.92 -50.18
N ALA A 46 9.92 5.81 -50.23
CA ALA A 46 8.48 5.80 -49.97
C ALA A 46 8.13 6.01 -48.49
N ALA A 47 8.94 5.50 -47.56
CA ALA A 47 8.75 5.72 -46.12
C ALA A 47 9.04 7.17 -45.70
N ALA A 48 10.00 7.83 -46.36
CA ALA A 48 10.36 9.23 -46.12
C ALA A 48 9.33 10.24 -46.67
N ALA A 49 8.38 9.79 -47.50
CA ALA A 49 7.39 10.64 -48.16
C ALA A 49 6.04 10.78 -47.42
N SER A 50 5.89 10.16 -46.24
CA SER A 50 4.67 10.30 -45.45
C SER A 50 4.66 11.66 -44.72
N PRO A 51 3.65 12.53 -44.95
CA PRO A 51 3.59 13.83 -44.28
C PRO A 51 3.47 13.63 -42.77
N PRO A 52 4.14 14.45 -41.93
CA PRO A 52 4.03 14.34 -40.49
C PRO A 52 2.56 14.45 -40.11
N SER A 53 2.02 13.42 -39.45
CA SER A 53 0.65 13.43 -38.95
C SER A 53 0.45 14.69 -38.10
N LYS A 54 -0.65 15.43 -38.33
CA LYS A 54 -0.97 16.63 -37.55
C LYS A 54 -1.15 16.23 -36.08
N GLN A 55 -0.08 16.28 -35.30
CA GLN A 55 -0.13 16.01 -33.87
C GLN A 55 -0.99 17.09 -33.21
N HIS A 56 -2.11 16.69 -32.63
CA HIS A 56 -3.02 17.61 -31.95
C HIS A 56 -2.32 18.15 -30.70
N VAL A 57 -1.87 19.42 -30.74
CA VAL A 57 -1.21 20.06 -29.60
C VAL A 57 -2.20 20.15 -28.44
N LEU A 58 -1.91 19.46 -27.35
CA LEU A 58 -2.73 19.48 -26.14
C LEU A 58 -2.56 20.82 -25.43
N THR A 59 -3.66 21.57 -25.26
CA THR A 59 -3.68 22.87 -24.58
C THR A 59 -4.21 22.73 -23.16
N TRP A 60 -3.89 23.67 -22.26
CA TRP A 60 -4.45 23.75 -20.90
C TRP A 60 -5.99 23.69 -20.84
N LYS A 61 -6.69 24.12 -21.91
CA LYS A 61 -8.14 23.96 -22.03
C LYS A 61 -8.58 22.48 -21.94
N ASN A 62 -7.83 21.57 -22.56
CA ASN A 62 -8.15 20.13 -22.56
C ASN A 62 -7.98 19.54 -21.16
N VAL A 63 -6.93 19.96 -20.45
CA VAL A 63 -6.71 19.59 -19.04
C VAL A 63 -7.85 20.10 -18.17
N GLY A 64 -8.31 21.34 -18.39
CA GLY A 64 -9.46 21.91 -17.69
C GLY A 64 -10.76 21.13 -17.94
N ILE A 65 -11.03 20.76 -19.19
CA ILE A 65 -12.20 19.93 -19.55
C ILE A 65 -12.14 18.57 -18.84
N ALA A 66 -10.98 17.91 -18.82
CA ALA A 66 -10.83 16.64 -18.10
C ALA A 66 -11.02 16.82 -16.57
N ALA A 67 -10.56 17.94 -16.01
CA ALA A 67 -10.74 18.25 -14.59
C ALA A 67 -12.22 18.43 -14.19
N LEU A 68 -13.11 18.82 -15.11
CA LEU A 68 -14.56 18.90 -14.85
C LEU A 68 -15.15 17.53 -14.50
N LEU A 69 -14.65 16.46 -15.10
CA LEU A 69 -15.07 15.09 -14.75
C LEU A 69 -14.73 14.76 -13.30
N LEU A 70 -13.62 15.29 -12.78
CA LEU A 70 -13.29 15.17 -11.37
C LEU A 70 -14.21 16.03 -10.48
N GLY A 71 -14.64 17.19 -10.97
CA GLY A 71 -15.64 18.03 -10.34
C GLY A 71 -16.96 17.30 -10.09
N PHE A 72 -17.39 16.46 -11.04
CA PHE A 72 -18.56 15.59 -10.85
C PHE A 72 -18.39 14.64 -9.66
N ASN A 73 -17.23 13.99 -9.51
CA ASN A 73 -16.94 13.13 -8.35
C ASN A 73 -16.93 13.90 -7.02
N VAL A 74 -16.46 15.15 -7.03
CA VAL A 74 -16.50 16.03 -5.85
C VAL A 74 -17.96 16.35 -5.47
N ALA A 75 -18.81 16.66 -6.45
CA ALA A 75 -20.23 16.92 -6.24
C ALA A 75 -20.95 15.69 -5.70
N LEU A 76 -20.69 14.50 -6.28
CA LEU A 76 -21.23 13.24 -5.79
C LEU A 76 -20.78 12.95 -4.36
N SER A 77 -19.49 13.19 -4.06
CA SER A 77 -18.96 13.04 -2.71
C SER A 77 -19.62 13.98 -1.70
N ALA A 78 -20.00 15.19 -2.13
CA ALA A 78 -20.70 16.16 -1.29
C ALA A 78 -22.17 15.76 -1.08
N TRP A 79 -22.83 15.27 -2.13
CA TRP A 79 -24.21 14.81 -2.09
C TRP A 79 -24.38 13.64 -1.11
N PHE A 80 -23.54 12.61 -1.22
CA PHE A 80 -23.56 11.46 -0.31
C PHE A 80 -22.81 11.71 1.02
N ARG A 81 -22.29 12.92 1.26
CA ARG A 81 -21.57 13.30 2.50
C ARG A 81 -20.41 12.35 2.87
N LEU A 82 -19.68 11.84 1.87
CA LEU A 82 -18.58 10.88 2.08
C LEU A 82 -17.33 11.49 2.75
N GLY A 83 -17.23 12.82 2.85
CA GLY A 83 -16.06 13.50 3.41
C GLY A 83 -14.80 13.46 2.53
N LEU A 84 -14.88 12.94 1.31
CA LEU A 84 -13.74 12.82 0.38
C LEU A 84 -13.49 14.08 -0.46
N SER A 85 -14.46 15.00 -0.58
CA SER A 85 -14.40 16.17 -1.46
C SER A 85 -13.09 16.97 -1.32
N ARG A 86 -12.67 17.27 -0.08
CA ARG A 86 -11.42 18.00 0.19
C ARG A 86 -10.19 17.19 -0.23
N GLY A 87 -10.19 15.87 0.03
CA GLY A 87 -9.09 14.98 -0.36
C GLY A 87 -8.92 14.89 -1.88
N ILE A 88 -10.02 14.81 -2.62
CA ILE A 88 -10.01 14.78 -4.08
C ILE A 88 -9.45 16.09 -4.65
N ILE A 89 -9.96 17.24 -4.20
CA ILE A 89 -9.52 18.55 -4.69
C ILE A 89 -8.02 18.77 -4.40
N VAL A 90 -7.57 18.51 -3.16
CA VAL A 90 -6.16 18.68 -2.78
C VAL A 90 -5.26 17.76 -3.61
N SER A 91 -5.67 16.51 -3.83
CA SER A 91 -4.91 15.57 -4.66
C SER A 91 -4.85 16.01 -6.13
N ALA A 92 -5.95 16.55 -6.67
CA ALA A 92 -6.02 17.05 -8.03
C ALA A 92 -5.10 18.23 -8.27
N VAL A 93 -5.16 19.23 -7.39
CA VAL A 93 -4.29 20.42 -7.47
C VAL A 93 -2.83 20.02 -7.34
N ARG A 94 -2.51 19.15 -6.36
CA ARG A 94 -1.16 18.61 -6.18
C ARG A 94 -0.69 17.88 -7.44
N CYS A 95 -1.54 17.06 -8.07
CA CYS A 95 -1.23 16.34 -9.31
C CYS A 95 -0.84 17.31 -10.44
N VAL A 96 -1.67 18.32 -10.72
CA VAL A 96 -1.40 19.32 -11.77
C VAL A 96 -0.07 20.04 -11.52
N VAL A 97 0.15 20.52 -10.30
CA VAL A 97 1.37 21.24 -9.94
C VAL A 97 2.60 20.32 -10.06
N GLN A 98 2.53 19.10 -9.53
CA GLN A 98 3.66 18.18 -9.51
C GLN A 98 4.05 17.68 -10.89
N LEU A 99 3.08 17.32 -11.75
CA LEU A 99 3.39 16.91 -13.13
C LEU A 99 3.98 18.08 -13.94
N THR A 100 3.47 19.29 -13.75
CA THR A 100 3.99 20.49 -14.43
C THR A 100 5.43 20.77 -14.02
N VAL A 101 5.71 20.77 -12.71
CA VAL A 101 7.07 20.97 -12.17
C VAL A 101 8.01 19.85 -12.65
N LEU A 102 7.57 18.60 -12.58
CA LEU A 102 8.37 17.46 -13.03
C LEU A 102 8.74 17.59 -14.51
N GLY A 103 7.78 17.97 -15.37
CA GLY A 103 8.04 18.20 -16.79
C GLY A 103 9.09 19.30 -17.04
N MET A 104 9.06 20.39 -16.28
CA MET A 104 10.05 21.46 -16.38
C MET A 104 11.45 21.02 -15.92
N VAL A 105 11.51 20.28 -14.80
CA VAL A 105 12.77 19.84 -14.19
C VAL A 105 13.47 18.75 -15.01
N LEU A 106 12.71 17.79 -15.56
CA LEU A 106 13.30 16.66 -16.28
C LEU A 106 14.09 17.08 -17.52
N ASN A 107 13.64 18.11 -18.24
CA ASN A 107 14.36 18.59 -19.43
C ASN A 107 15.78 19.04 -19.08
N GLN A 108 15.96 19.75 -17.95
CA GLN A 108 17.28 20.23 -17.50
C GLN A 108 18.19 19.07 -17.08
N ILE A 109 17.64 18.04 -16.42
CA ILE A 109 18.41 16.88 -15.95
C ILE A 109 18.89 16.02 -17.12
N PHE A 110 18.05 15.83 -18.14
CA PHE A 110 18.40 15.03 -19.31
C PHE A 110 19.55 15.64 -20.13
N LEU A 111 19.71 16.96 -20.12
CA LEU A 111 20.81 17.64 -20.82
C LEU A 111 22.17 17.45 -20.14
N THR A 112 22.19 17.24 -18.83
CA THR A 112 23.44 17.26 -18.05
C THR A 112 24.15 15.89 -18.02
N GLN A 113 23.41 14.78 -18.23
CA GLN A 113 23.89 13.37 -18.24
C GLN A 113 24.87 12.96 -17.10
N ASN A 114 24.95 13.76 -16.04
CA ASN A 114 25.90 13.56 -14.95
C ASN A 114 25.25 12.71 -13.84
N PRO A 115 25.93 11.63 -13.39
CA PRO A 115 25.36 10.67 -12.44
C PRO A 115 24.93 11.33 -11.11
N VAL A 116 25.61 12.40 -10.68
CA VAL A 116 25.29 13.10 -9.43
C VAL A 116 23.87 13.67 -9.46
N TYR A 117 23.43 14.24 -10.58
CA TYR A 117 22.06 14.77 -10.70
C TYR A 117 21.01 13.66 -10.79
N ILE A 118 21.34 12.54 -11.42
CA ILE A 118 20.42 11.39 -11.57
C ILE A 118 20.19 10.73 -10.21
N PHE A 119 21.26 10.43 -9.48
CA PHE A 119 21.17 9.90 -8.11
C PHE A 119 20.63 10.92 -7.12
N GLY A 120 20.93 12.22 -7.31
CA GLY A 120 20.33 13.30 -6.54
C GLY A 120 18.81 13.34 -6.69
N MET A 121 18.31 13.28 -7.94
CA MET A 121 16.88 13.24 -8.23
C MET A 121 16.22 11.97 -7.67
N ALA A 122 16.84 10.80 -7.85
CA ALA A 122 16.36 9.56 -7.25
C ALA A 122 16.27 9.65 -5.72
N SER A 123 17.27 10.26 -5.08
CA SER A 123 17.28 10.48 -3.64
C SER A 123 16.14 11.40 -3.20
N VAL A 124 15.89 12.49 -3.93
CA VAL A 124 14.76 13.40 -3.67
C VAL A 124 13.42 12.65 -3.78
N LEU A 125 13.22 11.87 -4.84
CA LEU A 125 11.99 11.09 -5.04
C LEU A 125 11.79 10.05 -3.92
N GLY A 126 12.85 9.36 -3.48
CA GLY A 126 12.76 8.40 -2.38
C GLY A 126 12.49 9.07 -1.03
N VAL A 127 13.12 10.22 -0.75
CA VAL A 127 12.87 11.05 0.44
C VAL A 127 11.42 11.52 0.48
N LEU A 128 10.91 12.05 -0.63
CA LEU A 128 9.51 12.47 -0.76
C LEU A 128 8.56 11.28 -0.60
N SER A 129 8.92 10.11 -1.12
CA SER A 129 8.09 8.91 -0.99
C SER A 129 7.97 8.45 0.46
N ALA A 130 9.08 8.39 1.19
CA ALA A 130 9.06 8.06 2.62
C ALA A 130 8.32 9.12 3.46
N PHE A 131 8.45 10.39 3.09
CA PHE A 131 7.72 11.49 3.71
C PHE A 131 6.22 11.34 3.51
N GLU A 132 5.77 11.04 2.29
CA GLU A 132 4.35 10.82 1.96
C GLU A 132 3.75 9.68 2.78
N VAL A 133 4.43 8.53 2.87
CA VAL A 133 3.98 7.39 3.70
C VAL A 133 3.85 7.81 5.16
N THR A 134 4.90 8.43 5.72
CA THR A 134 4.99 8.67 7.16
C THR A 134 4.09 9.80 7.63
N TYR A 135 3.96 10.87 6.83
CA TYR A 135 3.27 12.08 7.26
C TYR A 135 1.86 12.21 6.69
N TRP A 136 1.62 11.78 5.46
CA TRP A 136 0.33 11.97 4.79
C TRP A 136 -0.56 10.73 4.84
N ARG A 137 0.02 9.52 4.78
CA ARG A 137 -0.77 8.27 4.76
C ARG A 137 -0.90 7.57 6.11
N ALA A 138 0.07 7.75 7.02
CA ALA A 138 0.04 7.09 8.32
C ALA A 138 -0.99 7.74 9.26
N LYS A 139 -1.95 6.94 9.75
CA LYS A 139 -2.93 7.39 10.76
C LYS A 139 -2.29 7.53 12.15
N ARG A 140 -1.41 6.58 12.49
CA ARG A 140 -0.63 6.55 13.73
C ARG A 140 0.84 6.44 13.42
N ARG A 141 1.67 7.03 14.27
CA ARG A 141 3.12 7.12 14.07
C ARG A 141 3.86 6.60 15.28
N PHE A 142 5.04 6.05 15.04
CA PHE A 142 5.97 5.61 16.08
C PHE A 142 7.36 6.22 15.82
N PRO A 143 8.25 6.30 16.83
CA PRO A 143 9.56 6.91 16.65
C PRO A 143 10.38 6.16 15.60
N ARG A 144 11.14 6.90 14.78
CA ARG A 144 11.97 6.38 13.68
C ARG A 144 11.19 5.73 12.52
N MET A 145 9.86 5.88 12.47
CA MET A 145 9.04 5.40 11.35
C MET A 145 9.52 5.95 9.99
N TYR A 146 9.88 7.24 9.93
CA TYR A 146 10.41 7.86 8.71
C TYR A 146 11.70 7.19 8.23
N LEU A 147 12.66 6.96 9.14
CA LEU A 147 13.95 6.38 8.78
C LEU A 147 13.81 4.92 8.33
N GLY A 148 12.99 4.13 9.02
CA GLY A 148 12.73 2.74 8.61
C GLY A 148 12.03 2.65 7.26
N THR A 149 11.07 3.55 7.01
CA THR A 149 10.37 3.63 5.72
C THR A 149 11.32 4.09 4.61
N LEU A 150 12.15 5.10 4.87
CA LEU A 150 13.14 5.62 3.93
C LEU A 150 14.12 4.54 3.52
N VAL A 151 14.73 3.84 4.50
CA VAL A 151 15.69 2.76 4.21
C VAL A 151 15.01 1.62 3.46
N SER A 152 13.78 1.25 3.83
CA SER A 152 13.06 0.16 3.16
C SER A 152 12.72 0.49 1.71
N ILE A 153 12.16 1.67 1.43
CA ILE A 153 11.77 2.10 0.08
C ILE A 153 13.00 2.44 -0.77
N MET A 154 13.93 3.24 -0.24
CA MET A 154 15.14 3.66 -0.95
C MET A 154 16.03 2.45 -1.25
N GLY A 155 16.30 1.63 -0.23
CA GLY A 155 17.19 0.48 -0.36
C GLY A 155 16.68 -0.54 -1.37
N SER A 156 15.41 -0.93 -1.30
CA SER A 156 14.88 -1.93 -2.23
C SER A 156 14.73 -1.39 -3.65
N ALA A 157 14.14 -0.21 -3.82
CA ALA A 157 13.87 0.32 -5.16
C ALA A 157 15.16 0.71 -5.87
N LEU A 158 16.15 1.27 -5.17
CA LEU A 158 17.45 1.61 -5.77
C LEU A 158 18.21 0.36 -6.18
N LEU A 159 18.22 -0.68 -5.34
CA LEU A 159 18.86 -1.96 -5.66
C LEU A 159 18.21 -2.59 -6.90
N VAL A 160 16.88 -2.68 -6.92
CA VAL A 160 16.15 -3.26 -8.06
C VAL A 160 16.30 -2.39 -9.31
N ALA A 161 16.30 -1.06 -9.21
CA ALA A 161 16.48 -0.18 -10.35
C ALA A 161 17.88 -0.32 -10.97
N LEU A 162 18.93 -0.35 -10.16
CA LEU A 162 20.31 -0.52 -10.63
C LEU A 162 20.53 -1.89 -11.26
N PHE A 163 20.07 -2.95 -10.60
CA PHE A 163 20.19 -4.31 -11.10
C PHE A 163 19.34 -4.52 -12.36
N GLY A 164 18.08 -4.08 -12.33
CA GLY A 164 17.14 -4.20 -13.44
C GLY A 164 17.60 -3.45 -14.68
N ASN A 165 18.02 -2.19 -14.54
CA ASN A 165 18.51 -1.43 -15.69
C ASN A 165 19.84 -1.98 -16.24
N GLY A 166 20.77 -2.37 -15.36
CA GLY A 166 22.07 -2.87 -15.80
C GLY A 166 21.98 -4.24 -16.47
N TYR A 167 21.29 -5.19 -15.84
CA TYR A 167 21.25 -6.59 -16.31
C TYR A 167 20.01 -6.90 -17.13
N SER A 168 18.81 -6.53 -16.65
CA SER A 168 17.57 -6.93 -17.32
C SER A 168 17.29 -6.12 -18.58
N LEU A 169 17.63 -4.83 -18.59
CA LEU A 169 17.52 -3.96 -19.77
C LEU A 169 18.82 -3.93 -20.59
N ALA A 170 19.88 -4.60 -20.12
CA ALA A 170 21.21 -4.62 -20.73
C ALA A 170 21.74 -3.21 -21.08
N ARG A 171 21.49 -2.22 -20.22
CA ARG A 171 21.90 -0.83 -20.45
C ARG A 171 23.24 -0.51 -19.82
N THR A 172 24.16 -0.03 -20.66
CA THR A 172 25.47 0.48 -20.28
C THR A 172 25.56 1.97 -20.66
N PRO A 173 25.62 2.91 -19.70
CA PRO A 173 25.54 2.75 -18.24
C PRO A 173 24.11 2.50 -17.71
N ALA A 174 24.00 1.78 -16.59
CA ALA A 174 22.72 1.39 -15.97
C ALA A 174 21.86 2.58 -15.49
N TYR A 175 22.45 3.77 -15.38
CA TYR A 175 21.83 4.99 -14.86
C TYR A 175 21.50 6.01 -15.97
N SER A 176 21.21 5.56 -17.20
CA SER A 176 20.72 6.45 -18.26
C SER A 176 19.52 7.27 -17.77
N ALA A 177 19.62 8.62 -17.79
CA ALA A 177 18.65 9.49 -17.12
C ALA A 177 17.21 9.30 -17.63
N VAL A 178 17.05 9.11 -18.93
CA VAL A 178 15.76 9.00 -19.63
C VAL A 178 14.98 7.75 -19.19
N GLU A 179 15.68 6.66 -18.89
CA GLU A 179 15.07 5.38 -18.53
C GLU A 179 15.07 5.19 -17.01
N PHE A 180 16.15 5.58 -16.32
CA PHE A 180 16.33 5.37 -14.89
C PHE A 180 15.38 6.22 -14.04
N ILE A 181 15.20 7.50 -14.37
CA ILE A 181 14.35 8.40 -13.55
C ILE A 181 12.88 7.99 -13.58
N PRO A 182 12.26 7.69 -14.75
CA PRO A 182 10.90 7.16 -14.78
C PRO A 182 10.78 5.79 -14.11
N THR A 183 11.73 4.87 -14.35
CA THR A 183 11.72 3.54 -13.72
C THR A 183 11.75 3.65 -12.20
N ILE A 184 12.69 4.40 -11.63
CA ILE A 184 12.79 4.53 -10.18
C ILE A 184 11.58 5.28 -9.58
N GLY A 185 11.02 6.26 -10.31
CA GLY A 185 9.79 6.93 -9.92
C GLY A 185 8.59 5.99 -9.83
N MET A 186 8.43 5.09 -10.82
CA MET A 186 7.41 4.04 -10.79
C MET A 186 7.63 3.06 -9.65
N LEU A 187 8.87 2.63 -9.41
CA LEU A 187 9.21 1.74 -8.30
C LEU A 187 8.87 2.38 -6.95
N PHE A 188 9.29 3.62 -6.70
CA PHE A 188 8.97 4.33 -5.46
C PHE A 188 7.47 4.51 -5.25
N GLY A 189 6.72 4.87 -6.30
CA GLY A 189 5.26 5.02 -6.23
C GLY A 189 4.56 3.73 -5.81
N ASN A 190 4.96 2.59 -6.37
CA ASN A 190 4.38 1.29 -6.01
C ASN A 190 4.83 0.81 -4.62
N CYS A 191 6.12 0.98 -4.29
CA CYS A 191 6.64 0.69 -2.95
C CYS A 191 5.91 1.49 -1.87
N MET A 192 5.63 2.77 -2.12
CA MET A 192 4.86 3.65 -1.22
C MET A 192 3.48 3.09 -0.91
N ILE A 193 2.76 2.59 -1.93
CA ILE A 193 1.42 2.01 -1.76
C ILE A 193 1.51 0.73 -0.92
N GLY A 194 2.39 -0.21 -1.30
CA GLY A 194 2.55 -1.48 -0.59
C GLY A 194 2.98 -1.30 0.86
N VAL A 195 4.00 -0.46 1.10
CA VAL A 195 4.50 -0.16 2.45
C VAL A 195 3.42 0.51 3.29
N SER A 196 2.66 1.47 2.74
CA SER A 196 1.59 2.13 3.49
C SER A 196 0.49 1.16 3.92
N ILE A 197 0.11 0.20 3.07
CA ILE A 197 -0.90 -0.81 3.40
C ILE A 197 -0.36 -1.80 4.44
N GLY A 198 0.83 -2.35 4.21
CA GLY A 198 1.43 -3.33 5.11
C GLY A 198 1.70 -2.76 6.50
N MET A 199 2.26 -1.54 6.57
CA MET A 199 2.51 -0.83 7.82
C MET A 199 1.22 -0.59 8.62
N ASN A 200 0.19 -0.03 7.97
CA ASN A 200 -1.09 0.23 8.63
C ASN A 200 -1.75 -1.06 9.11
N SER A 201 -1.64 -2.14 8.34
CA SER A 201 -2.17 -3.46 8.71
C SER A 201 -1.53 -4.03 9.98
N VAL A 202 -0.20 -3.88 10.15
CA VAL A 202 0.49 -4.29 11.38
C VAL A 202 0.03 -3.47 12.58
N ILE A 203 0.01 -2.14 12.43
CA ILE A 203 -0.40 -1.23 13.51
C ILE A 203 -1.83 -1.55 13.94
N GLU A 204 -2.76 -1.67 12.99
CA GLU A 204 -4.17 -1.98 13.25
C GLU A 204 -4.37 -3.36 13.86
N SER A 205 -3.62 -4.37 13.40
CA SER A 205 -3.71 -5.73 13.94
C SER A 205 -3.26 -5.79 15.39
N LEU A 206 -2.17 -5.10 15.75
CA LEU A 206 -1.64 -5.04 17.11
C LEU A 206 -2.51 -4.17 18.03
N ASP A 207 -3.08 -3.09 17.52
CA ASP A 207 -3.98 -2.21 18.28
C ASP A 207 -5.31 -2.91 18.60
N THR A 208 -5.88 -3.59 17.61
CA THR A 208 -7.19 -4.27 17.74
C THR A 208 -7.10 -5.54 18.60
N HIS A 209 -6.00 -6.29 18.52
CA HIS A 209 -5.83 -7.57 19.23
C HIS A 209 -4.80 -7.47 20.36
N ARG A 210 -4.67 -6.29 20.98
CA ARG A 210 -3.69 -6.04 22.04
C ARG A 210 -3.76 -7.06 23.17
N ASP A 211 -4.97 -7.38 23.64
CA ASP A 211 -5.18 -8.25 24.79
C ASP A 211 -4.74 -9.69 24.47
N ARG A 212 -4.97 -10.14 23.23
CA ARG A 212 -4.51 -11.46 22.74
C ARG A 212 -2.99 -11.48 22.59
N ALA A 213 -2.40 -10.40 22.08
CA ALA A 213 -0.95 -10.30 21.93
C ALA A 213 -0.24 -10.32 23.29
N GLU A 214 -0.76 -9.60 24.27
CA GLU A 214 -0.24 -9.60 25.64
C GLU A 214 -0.42 -10.96 26.32
N ALA A 215 -1.58 -11.60 26.16
CA ALA A 215 -1.80 -12.95 26.68
C ALA A 215 -0.78 -13.96 26.13
N MET A 216 -0.53 -13.96 24.82
CA MET A 216 0.48 -14.84 24.21
C MET A 216 1.89 -14.59 24.78
N LEU A 217 2.27 -13.33 24.99
CA LEU A 217 3.56 -12.98 25.59
C LEU A 217 3.65 -13.43 27.06
N CYS A 218 2.56 -13.35 27.82
CA CYS A 218 2.47 -13.87 29.19
C CYS A 218 2.58 -15.40 29.26
N PHE A 219 2.07 -16.12 28.24
CA PHE A 219 2.26 -17.57 28.10
C PHE A 219 3.65 -17.97 27.58
N GLY A 220 4.55 -17.01 27.37
CA GLY A 220 5.94 -17.27 26.96
C GLY A 220 6.15 -17.39 25.45
N ALA A 221 5.18 -16.99 24.62
CA ALA A 221 5.35 -16.99 23.17
C ALA A 221 6.53 -16.11 22.73
N SER A 222 7.27 -16.58 21.74
CA SER A 222 8.39 -15.79 21.20
C SER A 222 7.89 -14.59 20.38
N ARG A 223 8.73 -13.55 20.25
CA ARG A 223 8.40 -12.36 19.42
C ARG A 223 8.05 -12.75 17.98
N TRP A 224 8.76 -13.72 17.42
CA TRP A 224 8.52 -14.19 16.05
C TRP A 224 7.22 -14.98 15.94
N GLU A 225 6.89 -15.79 16.94
CA GLU A 225 5.65 -16.56 16.99
C GLU A 225 4.41 -15.65 17.04
N LEU A 226 4.46 -14.58 17.85
CA LEU A 226 3.41 -13.56 17.88
C LEU A 226 3.32 -12.78 16.55
N THR A 227 4.45 -12.33 16.02
CA THR A 227 4.46 -11.38 14.88
C THR A 227 4.29 -12.06 13.53
N ARG A 228 4.69 -13.32 13.36
CA ARG A 228 4.60 -14.06 12.09
C ARG A 228 3.21 -14.03 11.45
N PRO A 229 2.10 -14.38 12.14
CA PRO A 229 0.77 -14.33 11.52
C PRO A 229 0.35 -12.91 11.12
N ILE A 230 0.76 -11.90 11.90
CA ILE A 230 0.48 -10.48 11.62
C ILE A 230 1.26 -10.01 10.39
N VAL A 231 2.56 -10.33 10.32
CA VAL A 231 3.44 -10.00 9.19
C VAL A 231 2.95 -10.65 7.90
N VAL A 232 2.56 -11.93 7.94
CA VAL A 232 2.05 -12.65 6.76
C VAL A 232 0.74 -12.02 6.27
N LYS A 233 -0.19 -11.69 7.18
CA LYS A 233 -1.44 -11.02 6.82
C LYS A 233 -1.18 -9.65 6.21
N ALA A 234 -0.32 -8.85 6.83
CA ALA A 234 0.03 -7.52 6.36
C ALA A 234 0.72 -7.54 4.99
N LEU A 235 1.65 -8.47 4.78
CA LEU A 235 2.36 -8.60 3.50
C LEU A 235 1.43 -9.07 2.38
N ARG A 236 0.50 -10.00 2.67
CA ARG A 236 -0.54 -10.38 1.71
C ARG A 236 -1.36 -9.16 1.31
N GLN A 237 -1.88 -8.39 2.27
CA GLN A 237 -2.66 -7.19 1.97
C GLN A 237 -1.85 -6.14 1.17
N ALA A 238 -0.57 -5.95 1.49
CA ALA A 238 0.31 -5.02 0.80
C ALA A 238 0.59 -5.40 -0.67
N LEU A 239 0.70 -6.71 -0.96
CA LEU A 239 1.09 -7.19 -2.30
C LEU A 239 -0.09 -7.51 -3.21
N MET A 240 -1.31 -7.66 -2.67
CA MET A 240 -2.50 -7.91 -3.48
C MET A 240 -2.67 -6.92 -4.64
N PRO A 241 -2.55 -5.58 -4.46
CA PRO A 241 -2.68 -4.64 -5.58
C PRO A 241 -1.66 -4.88 -6.70
N THR A 242 -0.43 -5.26 -6.33
CA THR A 242 0.65 -5.50 -7.29
C THR A 242 0.40 -6.78 -8.09
N ILE A 243 -0.02 -7.85 -7.41
CA ILE A 243 -0.36 -9.13 -8.02
C ILE A 243 -1.58 -8.98 -8.95
N THR A 244 -2.63 -8.31 -8.48
CA THR A 244 -3.83 -8.07 -9.29
C THR A 244 -3.52 -7.21 -10.51
N ASN A 245 -2.73 -6.14 -10.36
CA ASN A 245 -2.34 -5.30 -11.50
C ASN A 245 -1.52 -6.09 -12.54
N MET A 246 -0.60 -6.95 -12.08
CA MET A 246 0.18 -7.81 -12.97
C MET A 246 -0.71 -8.81 -13.73
N GLY A 247 -1.75 -9.36 -13.10
CA GLY A 247 -2.67 -10.31 -13.74
C GLY A 247 -3.62 -9.69 -14.78
N ILE A 248 -3.98 -8.42 -14.64
CA ILE A 248 -4.88 -7.73 -15.60
C ILE A 248 -4.13 -6.99 -16.71
N THR A 249 -2.84 -6.69 -16.50
CA THR A 249 -2.03 -5.95 -17.47
C THR A 249 -1.80 -6.81 -18.71
N GLY A 250 -2.08 -6.26 -19.88
CA GLY A 250 -2.00 -6.97 -21.17
C GLY A 250 -3.30 -7.68 -21.57
N LEU A 251 -4.22 -7.93 -20.63
CA LEU A 251 -5.57 -8.45 -20.93
C LEU A 251 -6.60 -7.32 -21.04
N ILE A 252 -6.65 -6.44 -20.03
CA ILE A 252 -7.66 -5.38 -19.92
C ILE A 252 -7.02 -3.99 -20.07
N SER A 253 -5.82 -3.82 -19.52
CA SER A 253 -5.14 -2.52 -19.48
C SER A 253 -3.84 -2.57 -20.27
N ILE A 254 -3.65 -1.57 -21.14
CA ILE A 254 -2.39 -1.29 -21.83
C ILE A 254 -1.67 -0.19 -21.04
N PRO A 255 -0.48 -0.46 -20.47
CA PRO A 255 0.25 0.53 -19.68
C PRO A 255 0.66 1.75 -20.49
N GLY A 256 0.64 2.92 -19.87
CA GLY A 256 0.85 4.19 -20.56
C GLY A 256 2.21 4.33 -21.26
N VAL A 257 3.29 3.79 -20.70
CA VAL A 257 4.62 3.80 -21.37
C VAL A 257 4.60 2.93 -22.63
N MET A 258 3.97 1.76 -22.57
CA MET A 258 3.79 0.87 -23.72
C MET A 258 2.94 1.54 -24.80
N THR A 259 1.80 2.15 -24.44
CA THR A 259 0.98 2.93 -25.39
C THR A 259 1.78 4.09 -25.99
N GLY A 260 2.59 4.78 -25.19
CA GLY A 260 3.45 5.86 -25.67
C GLY A 260 4.46 5.39 -26.72
N TRP A 261 5.07 4.22 -26.53
CA TRP A 261 5.97 3.62 -27.51
C TRP A 261 5.25 3.21 -28.80
N ILE A 262 4.06 2.62 -28.68
CA ILE A 262 3.23 2.24 -29.83
C ILE A 262 2.83 3.47 -30.63
N LEU A 263 2.36 4.53 -29.97
CA LEU A 263 2.00 5.80 -30.63
C LEU A 263 3.22 6.52 -31.23
N GLY A 264 4.41 6.27 -30.67
CA GLY A 264 5.69 6.74 -31.19
C GLY A 264 6.24 5.92 -32.36
N GLY A 265 5.54 4.87 -32.81
CA GLY A 265 5.95 4.03 -33.94
C GLY A 265 7.01 2.98 -33.61
N ALA A 266 7.25 2.68 -32.32
CA ALA A 266 8.18 1.62 -31.92
C ALA A 266 7.56 0.22 -32.14
N ASP A 267 8.43 -0.80 -32.22
CA ASP A 267 8.00 -2.19 -32.30
C ASP A 267 7.15 -2.60 -31.08
N VAL A 268 5.95 -3.12 -31.35
CA VAL A 268 4.96 -3.46 -30.32
C VAL A 268 5.48 -4.59 -29.42
N LEU A 269 6.20 -5.56 -29.98
CA LEU A 269 6.69 -6.71 -29.24
C LEU A 269 7.83 -6.31 -28.30
N GLN A 270 8.71 -5.41 -28.71
CA GLN A 270 9.71 -4.81 -27.83
C GLN A 270 9.08 -4.02 -26.69
N ALA A 271 8.04 -3.23 -26.98
CA ALA A 271 7.30 -2.49 -25.94
C ALA A 271 6.66 -3.44 -24.90
N ALA A 272 6.12 -4.58 -25.35
CA ALA A 272 5.58 -5.60 -24.47
C ALA A 272 6.65 -6.23 -23.56
N ARG A 273 7.82 -6.58 -24.10
CA ARG A 273 8.95 -7.14 -23.32
C ARG A 273 9.45 -6.16 -22.27
N TYR A 274 9.61 -4.89 -22.65
CA TYR A 274 9.98 -3.83 -21.71
C TYR A 274 8.97 -3.72 -20.55
N GLN A 275 7.68 -3.73 -20.89
CA GLN A 275 6.62 -3.65 -19.89
C GLN A 275 6.59 -4.86 -18.94
N GLN A 276 6.87 -6.07 -19.43
CA GLN A 276 7.01 -7.27 -18.60
C GLN A 276 8.14 -7.12 -17.59
N ILE A 277 9.31 -6.65 -18.03
CA ILE A 277 10.47 -6.42 -17.16
C ILE A 277 10.13 -5.41 -16.06
N ILE A 278 9.51 -4.27 -16.42
CA ILE A 278 9.15 -3.23 -15.44
C ILE A 278 8.14 -3.75 -14.42
N LEU A 279 7.16 -4.57 -14.81
CA LEU A 279 6.22 -5.18 -13.86
C LEU A 279 6.92 -6.12 -12.87
N PHE A 280 7.88 -6.92 -13.34
CA PHE A 280 8.67 -7.78 -12.45
C PHE A 280 9.53 -6.95 -11.49
N MET A 281 10.12 -5.85 -11.96
CA MET A 281 10.86 -4.91 -11.11
C MET A 281 9.95 -4.24 -10.05
N ILE A 282 8.76 -3.81 -10.43
CA ILE A 282 7.77 -3.25 -9.50
C ILE A 282 7.38 -4.29 -8.45
N SER A 283 7.13 -5.53 -8.87
CA SER A 283 6.79 -6.62 -7.95
C SER A 283 7.93 -6.92 -6.97
N ALA A 284 9.15 -7.08 -7.47
CA ALA A 284 10.33 -7.37 -6.64
C ALA A 284 10.64 -6.25 -5.64
N SER A 285 10.62 -5.00 -6.09
CA SER A 285 10.88 -3.83 -5.24
C SER A 285 9.79 -3.62 -4.18
N THR A 286 8.52 -3.79 -4.54
CA THR A 286 7.38 -3.64 -3.63
C THR A 286 7.33 -4.76 -2.60
N ALA A 287 7.64 -6.00 -2.99
CA ALA A 287 7.74 -7.15 -2.10
C ALA A 287 8.86 -6.95 -1.05
N SER A 288 10.04 -6.58 -1.50
CA SER A 288 11.18 -6.34 -0.62
C SER A 288 11.00 -5.10 0.27
N SER A 289 10.50 -3.97 -0.25
CA SER A 289 10.21 -2.78 0.55
C SER A 289 9.16 -3.07 1.63
N SER A 290 8.08 -3.75 1.26
CA SER A 290 6.98 -4.05 2.16
C SER A 290 7.42 -5.02 3.24
N LEU A 291 8.17 -6.06 2.89
CA LEU A 291 8.74 -7.00 3.87
C LEU A 291 9.66 -6.29 4.87
N LEU A 292 10.64 -5.52 4.38
CA LEU A 292 11.58 -4.79 5.24
C LEU A 292 10.83 -3.85 6.19
N CYS A 293 9.86 -3.10 5.67
CA CYS A 293 9.15 -2.11 6.45
C CYS A 293 8.17 -2.74 7.47
N VAL A 294 7.48 -3.83 7.09
CA VAL A 294 6.57 -4.58 7.97
C VAL A 294 7.34 -5.27 9.10
N VAL A 295 8.47 -5.90 8.80
CA VAL A 295 9.33 -6.52 9.82
C VAL A 295 9.92 -5.44 10.74
N PHE A 296 10.37 -4.32 10.18
CA PHE A 296 10.84 -3.18 10.96
C PHE A 296 9.75 -2.67 11.91
N CYS A 297 8.53 -2.46 11.41
CA CYS A 297 7.36 -2.06 12.20
C CYS A 297 7.10 -3.03 13.37
N ALA A 298 6.96 -4.33 13.07
CA ALA A 298 6.73 -5.36 14.08
C ALA A 298 7.85 -5.39 15.13
N SER A 299 9.11 -5.20 14.72
CA SER A 299 10.26 -5.18 15.63
C SER A 299 10.32 -3.97 16.56
N VAL A 300 9.73 -2.84 16.15
CA VAL A 300 9.66 -1.60 16.95
C VAL A 300 8.49 -1.64 17.92
N LEU A 301 7.33 -2.17 17.51
CA LEU A 301 6.16 -2.29 18.38
C LEU A 301 6.28 -3.43 19.39
N VAL A 302 6.95 -4.53 19.05
CA VAL A 302 7.21 -5.65 19.95
C VAL A 302 8.69 -5.66 20.33
N ASP A 303 9.01 -5.23 21.55
CA ASP A 303 10.38 -5.06 22.00
C ASP A 303 11.13 -6.39 22.22
N LYS A 304 12.47 -6.34 22.29
CA LYS A 304 13.34 -7.49 22.60
C LYS A 304 13.00 -8.17 23.94
N ALA A 305 12.45 -7.41 24.89
CA ALA A 305 12.02 -7.92 26.19
C ALA A 305 10.59 -8.51 26.18
N SER A 306 10.03 -8.87 25.01
CA SER A 306 8.66 -9.41 24.86
C SER A 306 7.60 -8.50 25.45
N ARG A 307 7.75 -7.19 25.27
CA ARG A 307 6.77 -6.17 25.70
C ARG A 307 6.14 -5.51 24.48
N LEU A 308 4.83 -5.37 24.51
CA LEU A 308 4.08 -4.64 23.51
C LEU A 308 4.14 -3.15 23.86
N ARG A 309 4.67 -2.32 22.95
CA ARG A 309 4.86 -0.86 23.16
C ARG A 309 3.88 -0.05 22.32
N LEU A 310 2.57 -0.22 22.57
CA LEU A 310 1.53 0.59 21.91
C LEU A 310 1.54 2.05 22.39
N GLU A 311 2.13 2.32 23.56
CA GLU A 311 2.38 3.67 24.09
C GLU A 311 3.24 4.55 23.17
N LEU A 312 3.96 3.95 22.20
CA LEU A 312 4.74 4.66 21.19
C LEU A 312 3.89 5.19 20.03
N LEU A 313 2.63 4.73 19.90
CA LEU A 313 1.74 5.15 18.85
C LEU A 313 1.15 6.52 19.18
N GLU A 314 1.66 7.54 18.51
CA GLU A 314 1.09 8.88 18.53
C GLU A 314 0.01 8.97 17.43
N ASP A 315 -1.20 9.38 17.80
CA ASP A 315 -2.23 9.72 16.83
C ASP A 315 -1.83 10.99 16.07
N ALA A 316 -1.92 10.97 14.73
CA ALA A 316 -1.55 12.14 13.93
C ALA A 316 -2.40 13.40 14.26
N GLY A 317 -3.61 13.21 14.80
CA GLY A 317 -4.52 14.29 15.20
C GLY A 317 -4.17 14.97 16.53
N SER A 318 -3.58 14.26 17.50
CA SER A 318 -3.26 14.84 18.82
C SER A 318 -2.16 15.90 18.72
N ARG A 319 -1.13 15.67 17.89
CA ARG A 319 -0.09 16.68 17.62
C ARG A 319 -0.59 17.96 16.96
N ALA A 320 -1.58 17.89 16.08
CA ALA A 320 -2.14 19.11 15.47
C ALA A 320 -2.88 19.95 16.52
N ALA A 321 -3.60 19.28 17.44
CA ALA A 321 -4.23 19.92 18.58
C ALA A 321 -3.20 20.46 19.58
N ASP A 322 -2.17 19.69 19.92
CA ASP A 322 -1.10 20.08 20.85
C ASP A 322 -0.22 21.20 20.30
N ALA A 323 0.08 21.20 18.99
CA ALA A 323 0.80 22.27 18.32
C ALA A 323 -0.06 23.55 18.22
N ALA A 324 -1.38 23.41 17.98
CA ALA A 324 -2.29 24.54 18.03
C ALA A 324 -2.44 25.11 19.46
N LEU A 325 -2.44 24.26 20.48
CA LEU A 325 -2.42 24.65 21.90
C LEU A 325 -1.10 25.33 22.29
N ALA A 326 0.04 24.81 21.82
CA ALA A 326 1.36 25.40 22.04
C ALA A 326 1.51 26.75 21.32
N ALA A 327 0.96 26.89 20.12
CA ALA A 327 0.91 28.17 19.41
C ALA A 327 0.00 29.21 20.10
N LYS A 328 -1.01 28.76 20.86
CA LYS A 328 -1.96 29.62 21.58
C LYS A 328 -1.46 30.05 22.97
N SER A 329 -0.43 29.41 23.54
CA SER A 329 0.15 29.79 24.84
C SER A 329 1.68 29.54 24.88
N PRO A 330 2.50 30.47 24.36
CA PRO A 330 3.96 30.32 24.33
C PRO A 330 4.62 30.34 25.73
N GLY A 331 3.90 30.75 26.78
CA GLY A 331 4.44 30.93 28.14
C GLY A 331 4.31 29.72 29.09
N MET A 332 3.50 28.70 28.78
CA MET A 332 3.23 27.58 29.71
C MET A 332 4.01 26.28 29.39
N VAL A 333 4.74 26.23 28.28
CA VAL A 333 5.41 25.00 27.81
C VAL A 333 6.68 24.67 28.62
N SER A 334 7.31 25.66 29.27
CA SER A 334 8.54 25.47 30.06
C SER A 334 8.33 24.57 31.29
N LYS A 335 7.20 24.70 32.00
CA LYS A 335 6.92 23.87 33.19
C LYS A 335 6.39 22.46 32.85
N SER A 336 5.73 22.30 31.70
CA SER A 336 5.21 21.00 31.26
C SER A 336 6.30 20.12 30.63
N ALA A 337 7.23 20.71 29.88
CA ALA A 337 8.36 20.00 29.29
C ALA A 337 9.28 19.35 30.35
N SER A 338 9.54 20.03 31.47
CA SER A 338 10.31 19.47 32.59
C SER A 338 9.57 18.32 33.30
N ARG A 339 8.25 18.40 33.41
CA ARG A 339 7.41 17.36 34.02
C ARG A 339 7.30 16.12 33.12
N MET A 340 7.26 16.32 31.80
CA MET A 340 7.22 15.27 30.79
C MET A 340 8.60 14.62 30.58
N ALA A 341 9.69 15.37 30.75
CA ALA A 341 11.06 14.83 30.79
C ALA A 341 11.30 13.97 32.05
N LEU A 342 10.75 14.36 33.20
CA LEU A 342 10.80 13.57 34.43
C LEU A 342 10.00 12.25 34.33
N LEU A 343 8.86 12.26 33.64
CA LEU A 343 8.07 11.05 33.38
C LEU A 343 8.73 10.11 32.36
N ARG A 344 9.49 10.64 31.38
CA ARG A 344 10.26 9.84 30.41
C ARG A 344 11.49 9.14 30.99
N LEU A 345 11.95 9.54 32.17
CA LEU A 345 13.12 8.94 32.85
C LEU A 345 12.75 7.97 33.98
N GLY A 346 11.47 7.62 34.16
CA GLY A 346 11.04 6.64 35.16
C GLY A 346 11.29 7.04 36.62
N CYS A 347 11.73 8.28 36.89
CA CYS A 347 11.93 8.79 38.23
C CYS A 347 10.64 9.44 38.74
N ARG A 348 9.84 8.68 39.51
CA ARG A 348 8.82 9.28 40.36
C ARG A 348 9.51 10.16 41.41
N PRO A 349 9.10 11.42 41.62
CA PRO A 349 9.64 12.26 42.68
C PRO A 349 9.35 11.64 44.05
N LYS A 350 10.39 11.59 44.87
CA LYS A 350 10.52 10.81 46.11
C LYS A 350 10.00 11.56 47.34
N SER A 351 8.84 12.23 47.25
CA SER A 351 8.34 13.09 48.34
C SER A 351 6.88 12.87 48.76
N GLU A 352 6.29 11.70 48.50
CA GLU A 352 5.06 11.26 49.20
C GLU A 352 5.17 9.78 49.58
N LEU A 353 6.05 9.52 50.54
CA LEU A 353 6.07 8.28 51.29
C LEU A 353 6.15 8.65 52.77
N TYR A 354 5.03 9.03 53.39
CA TYR A 354 4.79 8.85 54.82
C TYR A 354 3.30 9.02 55.13
N LEU A 355 2.78 8.07 55.93
CA LEU A 355 1.44 8.00 56.55
C LEU A 355 0.29 7.42 55.72
N ALA A 356 0.13 6.09 55.80
CA ALA A 356 -1.09 5.50 56.37
C ALA A 356 -0.88 3.99 56.56
N SER A 357 -0.59 3.57 57.80
CA SER A 357 -0.97 2.24 58.30
C SER A 357 -2.25 2.39 59.15
N PRO A 358 -2.99 1.30 59.42
CA PRO A 358 -4.37 1.36 59.86
C PRO A 358 -4.48 1.48 61.38
N SER A 359 -5.33 2.37 61.88
CA SER A 359 -5.79 2.35 63.26
C SER A 359 -7.28 2.61 63.37
N SER A 360 -7.90 1.78 64.20
CA SER A 360 -9.29 1.68 64.59
C SER A 360 -9.80 2.87 65.43
N SER A 361 -11.13 2.91 65.53
CA SER A 361 -11.98 3.47 66.60
C SER A 361 -12.72 4.81 66.35
N SER A 362 -14.04 4.63 66.17
CA SER A 362 -15.17 5.27 66.86
C SER A 362 -15.48 6.77 66.74
N SER A 363 -16.78 7.00 66.44
CA SER A 363 -17.72 8.02 66.95
C SER A 363 -18.16 9.18 66.03
N SER A 364 -19.24 8.90 65.26
CA SER A 364 -20.56 9.57 65.20
C SER A 364 -20.70 11.12 64.98
N PRO A 365 -21.89 11.65 64.63
CA PRO A 365 -22.27 11.91 63.24
C PRO A 365 -22.70 13.37 62.99
N ASN A 366 -22.58 13.89 61.76
CA ASN A 366 -23.59 14.83 61.27
C ASN A 366 -23.69 14.97 59.74
N THR A 367 -24.94 14.88 59.31
CA THR A 367 -25.62 15.33 58.09
C THR A 367 -24.84 16.16 57.06
N THR A 368 -24.79 15.70 55.82
CA THR A 368 -25.40 16.29 54.59
C THR A 368 -24.72 15.70 53.34
N GLY A 369 -25.49 15.24 52.36
CA GLY A 369 -24.94 14.73 51.08
C GLY A 369 -25.50 13.39 50.58
N ARG A 370 -26.79 13.14 50.79
CA ARG A 370 -27.50 11.96 50.24
C ARG A 370 -28.05 12.30 48.86
N SER A 371 -27.22 12.24 47.80
CA SER A 371 -27.72 12.32 46.41
C SER A 371 -26.83 11.59 45.37
N ASP A 372 -25.52 11.45 45.58
CA ASP A 372 -24.63 10.98 44.50
C ASP A 372 -24.34 9.47 44.46
N THR A 373 -24.66 8.72 45.52
CA THR A 373 -24.38 7.27 45.61
C THR A 373 -25.49 6.37 45.05
N LEU A 374 -26.65 6.90 44.69
CA LEU A 374 -27.76 6.12 44.09
C LEU A 374 -27.78 6.13 42.56
N LEU A 375 -27.05 7.04 41.90
CA LEU A 375 -26.97 7.11 40.44
C LEU A 375 -25.98 6.10 39.84
N ASN A 376 -25.00 5.63 40.62
CA ASN A 376 -23.97 4.73 40.11
C ASN A 376 -24.31 3.23 40.26
N SER A 377 -25.24 2.86 41.14
CA SER A 377 -25.65 1.47 41.33
C SER A 377 -26.68 1.00 40.30
N ARG A 378 -27.55 1.91 39.81
CA ARG A 378 -28.54 1.61 38.77
C ARG A 378 -27.93 1.47 37.37
N SER A 379 -26.85 2.21 37.07
CA SER A 379 -26.10 2.11 35.81
C SER A 379 -25.27 0.82 35.72
N LEU A 380 -24.68 0.39 36.84
CA LEU A 380 -23.92 -0.86 36.90
C LEU A 380 -24.83 -2.10 36.79
N ALA A 381 -26.01 -2.07 37.39
CA ALA A 381 -26.99 -3.16 37.26
C ALA A 381 -27.54 -3.29 35.83
N THR A 382 -27.74 -2.17 35.13
CA THR A 382 -28.19 -2.18 33.72
C THR A 382 -27.11 -2.67 32.76
N LEU A 383 -25.84 -2.31 32.99
CA LEU A 383 -24.71 -2.82 32.19
C LEU A 383 -24.52 -4.33 32.37
N ALA A 384 -24.62 -4.85 33.60
CA ALA A 384 -24.53 -6.29 33.85
C ALA A 384 -25.66 -7.10 33.17
N THR A 385 -26.88 -6.55 33.14
CA THR A 385 -28.00 -7.20 32.45
C THR A 385 -27.87 -7.18 30.92
N LEU A 386 -27.24 -6.16 30.35
CA LEU A 386 -26.98 -6.07 28.90
C LEU A 386 -25.90 -7.08 28.48
N ASP A 387 -24.86 -7.26 29.29
CA ASP A 387 -23.77 -8.19 29.02
C ASP A 387 -24.26 -9.66 29.06
N SER A 388 -25.16 -9.99 30.01
CA SER A 388 -25.79 -11.31 30.05
C SER A 388 -26.70 -11.59 28.84
N ARG A 389 -27.33 -10.55 28.27
CA ARG A 389 -28.19 -10.69 27.09
C ARG A 389 -27.37 -10.82 25.80
N LEU A 390 -26.26 -10.09 25.68
CA LEU A 390 -25.31 -10.25 24.58
C LEU A 390 -24.70 -11.65 24.55
N ALA A 391 -24.26 -12.17 25.70
CA ALA A 391 -23.76 -13.54 25.80
C ALA A 391 -24.82 -14.61 25.45
N SER A 392 -26.10 -14.36 25.73
CA SER A 392 -27.19 -15.26 25.35
C SER A 392 -27.49 -15.25 23.84
N LEU A 393 -27.32 -14.09 23.19
CA LEU A 393 -27.50 -13.95 21.74
C LEU A 393 -26.34 -14.57 20.95
N GLU A 394 -25.10 -14.45 21.44
CA GLU A 394 -23.95 -15.13 20.82
C GLU A 394 -24.07 -16.66 20.89
N ARG A 395 -24.59 -17.22 21.99
CA ARG A 395 -24.86 -18.67 22.07
C ARG A 395 -25.95 -19.12 21.10
N GLN A 396 -27.06 -18.38 20.99
CA GLN A 396 -28.10 -18.67 20.00
C GLN A 396 -27.60 -18.59 18.55
N GLN A 397 -26.72 -17.64 18.25
CA GLN A 397 -26.14 -17.47 16.92
C GLN A 397 -25.13 -18.58 16.59
N THR A 398 -24.43 -19.11 17.60
CA THR A 398 -23.50 -20.24 17.44
C THR A 398 -24.25 -21.57 17.26
N ASP A 399 -25.34 -21.80 17.99
CA ASP A 399 -26.16 -23.02 17.83
C ASP A 399 -26.91 -23.04 16.49
N THR A 400 -27.36 -21.88 15.99
CA THR A 400 -27.98 -21.79 14.65
C THR A 400 -26.97 -21.99 13.52
N THR A 401 -25.69 -21.63 13.71
CA THR A 401 -24.65 -21.94 12.71
C THR A 401 -24.23 -23.41 12.75
N LEU A 402 -24.17 -24.03 13.93
CA LEU A 402 -23.86 -25.47 14.06
C LEU A 402 -24.99 -26.36 13.52
N LEU A 403 -26.26 -25.99 13.73
CA LEU A 403 -27.40 -26.69 13.11
C LEU A 403 -27.42 -26.56 11.58
N HIS A 404 -27.02 -25.39 11.05
CA HIS A 404 -26.96 -25.19 9.59
C HIS A 404 -25.80 -25.95 8.91
N GLN A 405 -24.78 -26.37 9.67
CA GLN A 405 -23.63 -27.14 9.21
C GLN A 405 -23.84 -28.66 9.32
N ALA A 406 -24.77 -29.11 10.18
CA ALA A 406 -25.13 -30.51 10.33
C ALA A 406 -26.16 -31.00 9.28
N ASP A 407 -26.96 -30.10 8.70
CA ASP A 407 -28.05 -30.43 7.77
C ASP A 407 -27.71 -30.26 6.26
N THR A 408 -26.45 -30.04 5.89
CA THR A 408 -26.02 -30.15 4.48
C THR A 408 -25.80 -31.62 4.10
N PRO A 409 -26.67 -32.24 3.28
CA PRO A 409 -26.70 -33.70 3.18
C PRO A 409 -25.69 -34.22 2.16
N LEU A 410 -25.01 -35.30 2.60
CA LEU A 410 -24.58 -36.52 1.92
C LEU A 410 -25.15 -36.84 0.50
N LEU A 411 -25.11 -35.90 -0.45
CA LEU A 411 -25.50 -36.13 -1.85
C LEU A 411 -24.31 -36.13 -2.82
N HIS A 412 -23.16 -35.58 -2.43
CA HIS A 412 -22.00 -35.48 -3.34
C HIS A 412 -21.04 -36.68 -3.29
N GLN A 413 -21.20 -37.59 -2.31
CA GLN A 413 -20.28 -38.72 -2.11
C GLN A 413 -20.82 -40.07 -2.63
N ALA A 414 -22.12 -40.15 -2.95
CA ALA A 414 -22.72 -41.35 -3.54
C ALA A 414 -22.58 -41.41 -5.07
N ASP A 415 -22.51 -40.26 -5.75
CA ASP A 415 -22.39 -40.21 -7.21
C ASP A 415 -20.99 -40.59 -7.72
N ASP A 416 -19.94 -40.28 -6.96
CA ASP A 416 -18.56 -40.60 -7.35
C ASP A 416 -18.23 -42.09 -7.23
N ALA A 417 -18.90 -42.81 -6.32
CA ALA A 417 -18.73 -44.27 -6.22
C ALA A 417 -19.41 -45.04 -7.37
N SER A 418 -20.49 -44.48 -7.95
CA SER A 418 -21.21 -45.11 -9.06
C SER A 418 -20.61 -44.81 -10.44
N SER A 419 -19.94 -43.66 -10.59
CA SER A 419 -19.27 -43.25 -11.83
C SER A 419 -17.94 -44.00 -12.06
N VAL A 420 -17.20 -44.29 -10.99
CA VAL A 420 -15.97 -45.08 -11.04
C VAL A 420 -16.25 -46.56 -11.32
N ARG A 421 -17.37 -47.11 -10.81
CA ARG A 421 -17.77 -48.51 -11.04
C ARG A 421 -18.22 -48.76 -12.49
N ARG A 422 -18.83 -47.78 -13.16
CA ARG A 422 -19.20 -47.87 -14.59
C ARG A 422 -18.02 -47.79 -15.54
N ARG A 423 -16.91 -47.16 -15.16
CA ARG A 423 -15.67 -47.13 -15.96
C ARG A 423 -14.85 -48.43 -15.88
N ALA A 424 -15.06 -49.25 -14.85
CA ALA A 424 -14.33 -50.50 -14.66
C ALA A 424 -15.00 -51.74 -15.28
N GLN A 425 -16.24 -51.64 -15.77
CA GLN A 425 -16.98 -52.75 -16.40
C GLN A 425 -17.13 -52.59 -17.94
N GLY A 426 -16.41 -51.63 -18.55
CA GLY A 426 -16.47 -51.33 -19.97
C GLY A 426 -15.13 -51.40 -20.71
N MET A 427 -14.15 -52.14 -20.17
CA MET A 427 -12.90 -52.51 -20.85
C MET A 427 -12.66 -53.99 -20.72
#